data_AF-A0A0T5NVH8-F1
#
_entry.id   AF-A0A0T5NVH8-F1
#
_cell.length_a   1.000
_cell.length_b   1.000
_cell.length_c   1.000
_cell.angle_alpha   90.00
_cell.angle_beta   90.00
_cell.angle_gamma   90.00
#
_symmetry.space_group_name_H-M   'P 1'
#
loop_
_entity.id
_entity.type
_entity.pdbx_description
1 polymer ?
#
loop_
_entity_poly.entity_id
_entity_poly.type
_entity_poly.pdbx_seq_one_letter_code
_entity_poly.pdbx_strand_id
1 'polypeptide(L)'
;MRLLSLRLLAALLLATPALADTDSPLARHLGDFAADVKPGKMHGYIIAERGGWVTFVRSGPPGATFYTQADYTDQDPASLTISAMLFTGGNREGHGYIGLAYKMIDENNLGAVMIGSDGRAHHYRIDDKLQRHEWIEDSHPRLDGTDRLKLYVTRDTATAWLNERQIFTTSFSTDEPWKVGFLVAGSGVSGLTGVTVVP
;
A
#
# COMPACT_ATOMS: atom_id res chain seq x y z
N MET A 1 -17.23 -53.54 12.47
CA MET A 1 -17.05 -53.20 11.04
C MET A 1 -17.51 -51.77 10.82
N ARG A 2 -16.58 -50.91 10.37
CA ARG A 2 -16.75 -49.64 9.62
C ARG A 2 -17.65 -48.55 10.24
N LEU A 3 -17.12 -47.46 10.83
CA LEU A 3 -16.30 -46.33 10.34
C LEU A 3 -17.20 -45.09 10.10
N LEU A 4 -16.88 -44.00 10.82
CA LEU A 4 -17.03 -42.55 10.52
C LEU A 4 -18.42 -42.05 10.03
N SER A 5 -18.99 -40.93 10.48
CA SER A 5 -18.37 -39.64 10.80
C SER A 5 -19.34 -38.77 11.61
N LEU A 6 -18.93 -38.45 12.84
CA LEU A 6 -19.38 -37.26 13.58
C LEU A 6 -18.37 -36.15 13.26
N ARG A 7 -18.85 -34.90 13.20
CA ARG A 7 -18.08 -33.63 13.18
C ARG A 7 -17.58 -33.17 11.80
N LEU A 8 -18.32 -32.25 11.19
CA LEU A 8 -17.80 -30.92 10.78
C LEU A 8 -18.97 -30.03 10.31
N LEU A 9 -19.89 -29.73 11.23
CA LEU A 9 -20.88 -28.67 11.06
C LEU A 9 -20.60 -27.58 12.10
N ALA A 10 -19.37 -27.04 12.10
CA ALA A 10 -18.92 -25.93 12.93
C ALA A 10 -17.49 -25.51 12.54
N ALA A 11 -17.30 -24.96 11.34
CA ALA A 11 -16.09 -24.21 10.98
C ALA A 11 -16.30 -23.33 9.74
N LEU A 12 -17.54 -22.85 9.53
CA LEU A 12 -17.83 -21.81 8.55
C LEU A 12 -18.35 -20.56 9.28
N LEU A 13 -17.64 -20.15 10.35
CA LEU A 13 -17.55 -18.73 10.62
C LEU A 13 -16.66 -18.18 9.51
N LEU A 14 -17.31 -17.84 8.40
CA LEU A 14 -16.81 -16.90 7.44
C LEU A 14 -16.28 -15.72 8.25
N ALA A 15 -14.97 -15.50 8.17
CA ALA A 15 -14.44 -14.17 8.35
C ALA A 15 -15.15 -13.31 7.29
N THR A 16 -16.28 -12.73 7.66
CA THR A 16 -16.85 -11.61 6.93
C THR A 16 -15.75 -10.58 6.93
N PRO A 17 -15.17 -10.23 5.76
CA PRO A 17 -14.31 -9.06 5.73
C PRO A 17 -15.10 -7.93 6.36
N ALA A 18 -14.45 -7.17 7.24
CA ALA A 18 -15.03 -5.99 7.84
C ALA A 18 -15.76 -5.23 6.73
N LEU A 19 -17.00 -4.82 7.00
CA LEU A 19 -17.81 -4.04 6.07
C LEU A 19 -17.00 -2.78 5.69
N ALA A 20 -16.24 -2.86 4.60
CA ALA A 20 -15.76 -1.70 3.89
C ALA A 20 -17.00 -0.85 3.66
N ASP A 21 -16.94 0.42 4.05
CA ASP A 21 -18.03 1.37 3.93
C ASP A 21 -18.54 1.33 2.48
N THR A 22 -19.63 0.60 2.25
CA THR A 22 -20.04 0.12 0.91
C THR A 22 -20.55 1.25 0.03
N ASP A 23 -20.68 2.44 0.61
CA ASP A 23 -21.06 3.67 -0.06
C ASP A 23 -19.87 4.43 -0.67
N SER A 24 -18.62 4.05 -0.38
CA SER A 24 -17.47 4.67 -1.01
C SER A 24 -17.33 4.18 -2.47
N PRO A 25 -17.39 5.07 -3.48
CA PRO A 25 -17.18 4.67 -4.87
C PRO A 25 -15.78 4.09 -5.11
N LEU A 26 -14.85 4.30 -4.18
CA LEU A 26 -13.46 3.81 -4.26
C LEU A 26 -13.27 2.43 -3.61
N ALA A 27 -14.29 1.87 -2.95
CA ALA A 27 -14.19 0.61 -2.21
C ALA A 27 -13.65 -0.55 -3.05
N ARG A 28 -14.10 -0.67 -4.31
CA ARG A 28 -13.63 -1.71 -5.25
C ARG A 28 -12.15 -1.64 -5.58
N HIS A 29 -11.51 -0.49 -5.35
CA HIS A 29 -10.10 -0.26 -5.65
C HIS A 29 -9.23 -0.33 -4.39
N LEU A 30 -9.76 0.19 -3.27
CA LEU A 30 -9.02 0.41 -2.04
C LEU A 30 -9.27 -0.64 -0.96
N GLY A 31 -10.30 -1.49 -1.08
CA GLY A 31 -10.67 -2.43 -0.03
C GLY A 31 -10.89 -1.71 1.30
N ASP A 32 -10.24 -2.20 2.36
CA ASP A 32 -10.37 -1.67 3.73
C ASP A 32 -9.87 -0.21 3.88
N PHE A 33 -9.08 0.30 2.93
CA PHE A 33 -8.60 1.69 2.93
C PHE A 33 -9.64 2.70 2.43
N ALA A 34 -10.79 2.23 1.91
CA ALA A 34 -11.77 3.09 1.26
C ALA A 34 -12.50 4.07 2.21
N ALA A 35 -12.50 3.77 3.52
CA ALA A 35 -13.09 4.64 4.53
C ALA A 35 -12.32 5.97 4.70
N ASP A 36 -11.00 5.93 4.50
CA ASP A 36 -10.11 7.06 4.74
C ASP A 36 -9.84 7.91 3.49
N VAL A 37 -10.30 7.46 2.32
CA VAL A 37 -10.03 8.10 1.04
C VAL A 37 -11.33 8.55 0.39
N LYS A 38 -11.49 9.86 0.24
CA LYS A 38 -12.68 10.47 -0.37
C LYS A 38 -12.34 11.11 -1.72
N PRO A 39 -13.20 10.98 -2.74
CA PRO A 39 -13.06 11.76 -3.96
C PRO A 39 -13.06 13.27 -3.65
N GLY A 40 -12.25 14.03 -4.38
CA GLY A 40 -12.12 15.48 -4.21
C GLY A 40 -10.69 15.91 -3.87
N LYS A 41 -10.54 17.12 -3.33
CA LYS A 41 -9.24 17.71 -3.02
C LYS A 41 -8.81 17.31 -1.61
N MET A 42 -7.70 16.58 -1.47
CA MET A 42 -7.13 16.15 -0.20
C MET A 42 -5.61 16.23 -0.25
N HIS A 43 -4.97 16.78 0.78
CA HIS A 43 -3.49 16.90 0.89
C HIS A 43 -2.81 17.47 -0.37
N GLY A 44 -3.49 18.34 -1.11
CA GLY A 44 -2.98 18.91 -2.36
C GLY A 44 -3.01 17.99 -3.59
N TYR A 45 -3.70 16.84 -3.49
CA TYR A 45 -4.08 15.98 -4.61
C TYR A 45 -5.56 16.17 -4.94
N ILE A 46 -5.91 15.94 -6.20
CA ILE A 46 -7.28 15.67 -6.63
C ILE A 46 -7.41 14.16 -6.74
N ILE A 47 -8.26 13.59 -5.89
CA ILE A 47 -8.55 12.16 -5.82
C ILE A 47 -9.83 11.90 -6.61
N ALA A 48 -9.77 10.97 -7.56
CA ALA A 48 -10.92 10.59 -8.37
C ALA A 48 -10.77 9.17 -8.91
N GLU A 49 -11.90 8.57 -9.27
CA GLU A 49 -11.90 7.33 -10.04
C GLU A 49 -11.77 7.63 -11.55
N ARG A 50 -10.81 7.00 -12.23
CA ARG A 50 -10.60 7.16 -13.68
C ARG A 50 -10.13 5.85 -14.31
N GLY A 51 -10.85 5.37 -15.32
CA GLY A 51 -10.43 4.21 -16.11
C GLY A 51 -10.26 2.91 -15.31
N GLY A 52 -11.01 2.73 -14.21
CA GLY A 52 -10.88 1.56 -13.33
C GLY A 52 -9.77 1.69 -12.26
N TRP A 53 -9.33 2.91 -11.98
CA TRP A 53 -8.30 3.22 -10.98
C TRP A 53 -8.75 4.31 -10.03
N VAL A 54 -8.28 4.24 -8.79
CA VAL A 54 -8.20 5.44 -7.95
C VAL A 54 -6.97 6.22 -8.39
N THR A 55 -7.17 7.49 -8.70
CA THR A 55 -6.11 8.38 -9.20
C THR A 55 -5.91 9.54 -8.26
N PHE A 56 -4.64 9.89 -8.09
CA PHE A 56 -4.15 11.02 -7.30
C PHE A 56 -3.44 11.95 -8.27
N VAL A 57 -4.05 13.10 -8.55
CA VAL A 57 -3.53 14.07 -9.52
C VAL A 57 -3.04 15.31 -8.79
N ARG A 58 -1.80 15.70 -9.06
CA ARG A 58 -1.20 16.95 -8.58
C ARG A 58 -0.53 17.69 -9.72
N SER A 59 -1.00 18.91 -10.00
CA SER A 59 -0.44 19.80 -11.02
C SER A 59 0.60 20.79 -10.49
N GLY A 60 0.73 20.95 -9.17
CA GLY A 60 1.66 21.90 -8.54
C GLY A 60 3.03 21.30 -8.18
N PRO A 61 3.91 22.10 -7.55
CA PRO A 61 5.25 21.67 -7.15
C PRO A 61 5.25 20.42 -6.24
N PRO A 62 6.31 19.59 -6.30
CA PRO A 62 6.47 18.46 -5.40
C PRO A 62 6.55 18.96 -3.94
N GLY A 63 6.02 18.17 -3.00
CA GLY A 63 6.02 18.53 -1.58
C GLY A 63 4.75 18.18 -0.82
N ALA A 64 3.74 17.61 -1.49
CA ALA A 64 2.71 16.88 -0.79
C ALA A 64 3.06 15.39 -0.74
N THR A 65 2.68 14.80 0.37
CA THR A 65 2.63 13.35 0.58
C THR A 65 1.23 13.04 1.07
N PHE A 66 0.62 12.02 0.49
CA PHE A 66 -0.62 11.43 0.96
C PHE A 66 -0.29 10.03 1.47
N TYR A 67 -0.75 9.70 2.67
CA TYR A 67 -0.67 8.35 3.22
C TYR A 67 -2.04 7.94 3.76
N THR A 68 -2.32 6.65 3.74
CA THR A 68 -3.47 6.04 4.40
C THR A 68 -3.06 4.70 4.96
N GLN A 69 -3.76 4.27 5.99
CA GLN A 69 -3.49 3.06 6.74
C GLN A 69 -4.81 2.39 7.09
N ALA A 70 -4.82 1.08 7.20
CA ALA A 70 -5.96 0.34 7.72
C ALA A 70 -5.54 -0.30 9.05
N ASP A 71 -6.48 -0.34 9.99
CA ASP A 71 -6.23 -0.88 11.31
C ASP A 71 -6.44 -2.40 11.31
N TYR A 72 -5.39 -3.14 11.64
CA TYR A 72 -5.41 -4.60 11.79
C TYR A 72 -5.02 -5.02 13.22
N THR A 73 -5.07 -4.09 14.18
CA THR A 73 -4.65 -4.32 15.58
C THR A 73 -5.38 -5.48 16.26
N ASP A 74 -6.63 -5.76 15.89
CA ASP A 74 -7.41 -6.87 16.43
C ASP A 74 -6.97 -8.26 15.92
N GLN A 75 -6.07 -8.31 14.93
CA GLN A 75 -5.61 -9.58 14.33
C GLN A 75 -4.25 -10.06 14.85
N ASP A 76 -3.54 -9.27 15.69
CA ASP A 76 -2.11 -9.44 16.08
C ASP A 76 -1.32 -10.32 15.10
N PRO A 77 -1.30 -9.94 13.81
CA PRO A 77 -0.83 -10.86 12.80
C PRO A 77 0.69 -10.91 12.88
N ALA A 78 1.24 -12.10 13.12
CA ALA A 78 2.69 -12.32 13.08
C ALA A 78 3.31 -11.88 11.74
N SER A 79 2.49 -11.87 10.69
CA SER A 79 2.80 -11.37 9.36
C SER A 79 1.58 -10.78 8.66
N LEU A 80 1.78 -9.82 7.76
CA LEU A 80 0.76 -9.34 6.82
C LEU A 80 1.37 -9.28 5.42
N THR A 81 0.56 -9.59 4.41
CA THR A 81 0.86 -9.32 3.01
C THR A 81 -0.08 -8.24 2.49
N ILE A 82 0.46 -7.11 2.04
CA ILE A 82 -0.28 -6.09 1.29
C ILE A 82 0.15 -6.12 -0.17
N SER A 83 -0.81 -6.00 -1.10
CA SER A 83 -0.52 -5.95 -2.53
C SER A 83 -1.45 -4.99 -3.27
N ALA A 84 -0.95 -4.40 -4.35
CA ALA A 84 -1.73 -3.52 -5.23
C ALA A 84 -1.16 -3.50 -6.65
N MET A 85 -2.00 -3.20 -7.63
CA MET A 85 -1.54 -2.76 -8.94
C MET A 85 -1.33 -1.25 -8.91
N LEU A 86 -0.26 -0.77 -9.55
CA LEU A 86 0.20 0.61 -9.45
C LEU A 86 0.54 1.18 -10.85
N PHE A 87 0.39 2.49 -10.99
CA PHE A 87 1.04 3.27 -12.04
C PHE A 87 1.40 4.67 -11.55
N THR A 88 2.37 5.29 -12.19
CA THR A 88 2.68 6.70 -11.95
C THR A 88 3.29 7.35 -13.19
N GLY A 89 2.99 8.64 -13.36
CA GLY A 89 3.51 9.50 -14.40
C GLY A 89 3.81 10.87 -13.82
N GLY A 90 5.02 11.37 -14.04
CA GLY A 90 5.44 12.69 -13.60
C GLY A 90 4.83 13.80 -14.46
N ASN A 91 5.18 15.03 -14.13
CA ASN A 91 4.87 16.19 -14.96
C ASN A 91 6.09 17.13 -15.00
N ARG A 92 5.92 18.33 -15.58
CA ARG A 92 7.01 19.33 -15.66
C ARG A 92 7.56 19.78 -14.30
N GLU A 93 6.81 19.60 -13.21
CA GLU A 93 7.19 20.02 -11.86
C GLU A 93 8.02 18.95 -11.14
N GLY A 94 7.96 17.70 -11.59
CA GLY A 94 8.73 16.61 -11.01
C GLY A 94 8.14 15.22 -11.23
N HIS A 95 8.75 14.25 -10.57
CA HIS A 95 8.35 12.85 -10.61
C HIS A 95 7.16 12.58 -9.69
N GLY A 96 6.33 11.62 -10.09
CA GLY A 96 5.29 11.03 -9.26
C GLY A 96 5.80 9.74 -8.62
N TYR A 97 5.36 9.46 -7.41
CA TYR A 97 5.68 8.24 -6.68
C TYR A 97 4.41 7.64 -6.09
N ILE A 98 4.35 6.31 -6.06
CA ILE A 98 3.28 5.57 -5.41
C ILE A 98 3.79 4.23 -4.91
N GLY A 99 3.34 3.81 -3.73
CA GLY A 99 3.84 2.60 -3.13
C GLY A 99 3.02 2.08 -1.97
N LEU A 100 3.50 0.99 -1.41
CA LEU A 100 2.95 0.36 -0.23
C LEU A 100 3.83 0.68 0.98
N ALA A 101 3.20 0.87 2.11
CA ALA A 101 3.83 1.23 3.37
C ALA A 101 3.69 0.09 4.39
N TYR A 102 4.71 -0.02 5.23
CA TYR A 102 4.87 -1.01 6.28
C TYR A 102 5.37 -0.31 7.55
N LYS A 103 5.23 -0.97 8.71
CA LYS A 103 5.63 -0.41 10.00
C LYS A 103 5.05 1.00 10.22
N MET A 104 3.81 1.25 9.77
CA MET A 104 3.18 2.56 9.94
C MET A 104 2.69 2.68 11.38
N ILE A 105 3.42 3.45 12.17
CA ILE A 105 3.04 3.80 13.55
C ILE A 105 2.39 5.18 13.52
N ASP A 106 3.07 6.14 12.89
CA ASP A 106 2.59 7.48 12.62
C ASP A 106 3.27 8.07 11.37
N GLU A 107 3.00 9.34 11.06
CA GLU A 107 3.58 10.04 9.91
C GLU A 107 5.10 10.29 10.00
N ASN A 108 5.68 10.12 11.20
CA ASN A 108 7.10 10.29 11.49
C ASN A 108 7.83 8.95 11.70
N ASN A 109 7.11 7.83 11.62
CA ASN A 109 7.64 6.49 11.83
C ASN A 109 6.93 5.49 10.92
N LEU A 110 7.49 5.33 9.71
CA LEU A 110 6.99 4.43 8.68
C LEU A 110 8.11 4.02 7.72
N GLY A 111 7.91 2.89 7.04
CA GLY A 111 8.67 2.55 5.85
C GLY A 111 7.74 2.35 4.66
N ALA A 112 8.26 2.56 3.45
CA ALA A 112 7.51 2.36 2.21
C ALA A 112 8.43 1.89 1.09
N VAL A 113 7.88 1.08 0.19
CA VAL A 113 8.48 0.80 -1.12
C VAL A 113 7.56 1.38 -2.18
N MET A 114 8.10 2.20 -3.06
CA MET A 114 7.37 2.93 -4.09
C MET A 114 7.93 2.62 -5.46
N ILE A 115 7.10 2.75 -6.50
CA ILE A 115 7.56 2.94 -7.87
C ILE A 115 7.52 4.44 -8.19
N GLY A 116 8.55 4.94 -8.86
CA GLY A 116 8.67 6.31 -9.30
C GLY A 116 8.50 6.41 -10.81
N SER A 117 7.99 7.56 -11.26
CA SER A 117 7.88 7.87 -12.70
C SER A 117 9.24 8.13 -13.35
N ASP A 118 10.33 8.00 -12.59
CA ASP A 118 11.72 7.99 -13.04
C ASP A 118 12.19 6.60 -13.49
N GLY A 119 11.31 5.60 -13.48
CA GLY A 119 11.60 4.25 -13.95
C GLY A 119 12.33 3.38 -12.91
N ARG A 120 12.23 3.72 -11.62
CA ARG A 120 12.89 3.02 -10.52
C ARG A 120 11.92 2.78 -9.37
N ALA A 121 12.15 1.72 -8.61
CA ALA A 121 11.57 1.59 -7.28
C ALA A 121 12.46 2.27 -6.25
N HIS A 122 11.83 2.72 -5.17
CA HIS A 122 12.46 3.49 -4.10
C HIS A 122 12.05 2.92 -2.75
N HIS A 123 13.00 2.83 -1.84
CA HIS A 123 12.76 2.63 -0.43
C HIS A 123 12.74 4.00 0.26
N TYR A 124 11.66 4.28 0.97
CA TYR A 124 11.51 5.47 1.79
C TYR A 124 11.29 5.04 3.23
N ARG A 125 11.98 5.68 4.17
CA ARG A 125 11.85 5.38 5.59
C ARG A 125 11.96 6.65 6.41
N ILE A 126 11.10 6.75 7.40
CA ILE A 126 11.17 7.76 8.45
C ILE A 126 11.31 7.03 9.78
N ASP A 127 12.38 7.31 10.52
CA ASP A 127 12.52 6.90 11.92
C ASP A 127 12.83 8.16 12.75
N ASP A 128 11.96 8.53 13.69
CA ASP A 128 12.18 9.66 14.62
C ASP A 128 12.65 10.96 13.92
N LYS A 129 11.95 11.32 12.83
CA LYS A 129 12.23 12.49 11.96
C LYS A 129 13.47 12.37 11.07
N LEU A 130 14.25 11.30 11.16
CA LEU A 130 15.28 11.00 10.17
C LEU A 130 14.63 10.38 8.94
N GLN A 131 14.65 11.12 7.83
CA GLN A 131 14.17 10.63 6.55
C GLN A 131 15.33 10.02 5.75
N ARG A 132 15.11 8.81 5.25
CA ARG A 132 16.01 8.12 4.32
C ARG A 132 15.23 7.79 3.06
N HIS A 133 15.87 8.02 1.92
CA HIS A 133 15.31 7.75 0.61
C HIS A 133 16.40 7.18 -0.28
N GLU A 134 16.18 5.96 -0.74
CA GLU A 134 17.16 5.20 -1.51
C GLU A 134 16.47 4.53 -2.69
N TRP A 135 17.04 4.69 -3.89
CA TRP A 135 16.67 3.87 -5.03
C TRP A 135 17.01 2.39 -4.79
N ILE A 136 16.15 1.51 -5.29
CA ILE A 136 16.35 0.06 -5.25
C ILE A 136 16.96 -0.36 -6.58
N GLU A 137 18.19 -0.87 -6.53
CA GLU A 137 18.90 -1.35 -7.72
C GLU A 137 18.12 -2.45 -8.44
N ASP A 138 18.25 -2.47 -9.77
CA ASP A 138 17.62 -3.42 -10.66
C ASP A 138 16.09 -3.51 -10.59
N SER A 139 15.36 -2.60 -9.94
CA SER A 139 13.91 -2.75 -9.68
C SER A 139 12.98 -2.70 -10.92
N HIS A 140 13.36 -2.02 -12.00
CA HIS A 140 12.69 -1.98 -13.31
C HIS A 140 11.13 -2.04 -13.32
N PRO A 141 10.42 -1.04 -12.75
CA PRO A 141 8.98 -0.87 -12.99
C PRO A 141 8.65 -0.68 -14.47
N ARG A 142 7.50 -1.18 -14.91
CA ARG A 142 7.01 -1.07 -16.31
C ARG A 142 6.33 0.28 -16.59
N LEU A 143 5.70 0.85 -15.57
CA LEU A 143 4.94 2.12 -15.60
C LEU A 143 3.78 2.17 -16.61
N ASP A 144 3.31 1.01 -17.06
CA ASP A 144 2.22 0.85 -18.05
C ASP A 144 0.86 0.52 -17.41
N GLY A 145 0.78 0.53 -16.08
CA GLY A 145 -0.40 0.10 -15.32
C GLY A 145 -0.50 -1.39 -15.07
N THR A 146 0.53 -2.17 -15.43
CA THR A 146 0.61 -3.60 -15.09
C THR A 146 1.51 -3.90 -13.91
N ASP A 147 2.18 -2.89 -13.35
CA ASP A 147 3.07 -3.08 -12.20
C ASP A 147 2.29 -3.55 -10.98
N ARG A 148 2.68 -4.71 -10.43
CA ARG A 148 2.15 -5.22 -9.17
C ARG A 148 3.21 -5.19 -8.10
N LEU A 149 2.97 -4.39 -7.07
CA LEU A 149 3.81 -4.33 -5.87
C LEU A 149 3.16 -5.15 -4.76
N LYS A 150 3.97 -5.94 -4.07
CA LYS A 150 3.58 -6.73 -2.90
C LYS A 150 4.60 -6.50 -1.78
N LEU A 151 4.14 -6.25 -0.57
CA LEU A 151 4.95 -6.28 0.65
C LEU A 151 4.51 -7.45 1.53
N TYR A 152 5.45 -8.28 1.94
CA TYR A 152 5.30 -9.22 3.05
C TYR A 152 6.00 -8.59 4.26
N VAL A 153 5.24 -8.35 5.31
CA VAL A 153 5.68 -7.67 6.52
C VAL A 153 5.53 -8.64 7.67
N THR A 154 6.58 -8.81 8.45
CA THR A 154 6.55 -9.52 9.73
C THR A 154 6.83 -8.52 10.85
N ARG A 155 6.98 -9.00 12.09
CA ARG A 155 7.35 -8.17 13.23
C ARG A 155 8.64 -7.37 13.04
N ASP A 156 9.62 -7.92 12.33
CA ASP A 156 10.98 -7.36 12.26
C ASP A 156 11.51 -7.16 10.83
N THR A 157 10.77 -7.60 9.82
CA THR A 157 11.20 -7.54 8.42
C THR A 157 10.09 -7.14 7.47
N ALA A 158 10.46 -6.43 6.41
CA ALA A 158 9.61 -6.20 5.24
C ALA A 158 10.36 -6.64 3.99
N THR A 159 9.70 -7.45 3.16
CA THR A 159 10.20 -7.87 1.85
C THR A 159 9.25 -7.40 0.76
N ALA A 160 9.80 -6.85 -0.31
CA ALA A 160 9.05 -6.31 -1.44
C ALA A 160 9.28 -7.13 -2.71
N TRP A 161 8.19 -7.40 -3.42
CA TRP A 161 8.19 -7.97 -4.77
C TRP A 161 7.51 -7.02 -5.73
N LEU A 162 8.17 -6.76 -6.85
CA LEU A 162 7.61 -6.03 -7.99
C LEU A 162 7.56 -6.97 -9.18
N ASN A 163 6.36 -7.17 -9.74
CA ASN A 163 6.13 -8.08 -10.87
C ASN A 163 6.69 -9.48 -10.61
N GLU A 164 6.35 -10.03 -9.43
CA GLU A 164 6.75 -11.38 -8.96
C GLU A 164 8.23 -11.57 -8.62
N ARG A 165 9.08 -10.58 -8.89
CA ARG A 165 10.50 -10.61 -8.51
C ARG A 165 10.72 -9.87 -7.20
N GLN A 166 11.46 -10.48 -6.27
CA GLN A 166 11.90 -9.81 -5.06
C GLN A 166 12.87 -8.68 -5.43
N ILE A 167 12.60 -7.47 -4.95
CA ILE A 167 13.42 -6.30 -5.23
C ILE A 167 14.08 -5.72 -3.98
N PHE A 168 13.54 -5.96 -2.79
CA PHE A 168 14.03 -5.32 -1.58
C PHE A 168 13.68 -6.12 -0.33
N THR A 169 14.58 -6.13 0.64
CA THR A 169 14.34 -6.64 1.99
C THR A 169 14.99 -5.70 2.98
N THR A 170 14.28 -5.38 4.06
CA THR A 170 14.79 -4.54 5.14
C THR A 170 14.34 -5.07 6.49
N SER A 171 15.15 -4.76 7.50
CA SER A 171 14.83 -5.06 8.89
C SER A 171 14.48 -3.78 9.64
N PHE A 172 13.59 -3.91 10.62
CA PHE A 172 13.22 -2.87 11.55
C PHE A 172 12.94 -3.47 12.92
N SER A 173 12.96 -2.63 13.94
CA SER A 173 12.51 -3.01 15.28
C SER A 173 11.32 -2.15 15.62
N THR A 174 10.28 -2.78 16.15
CA THR A 174 9.15 -2.10 16.77
C THR A 174 8.55 -3.00 17.84
N ASP A 175 8.34 -2.42 19.02
CA ASP A 175 7.49 -3.02 20.06
C ASP A 175 6.08 -2.40 20.04
N GLU A 176 5.88 -1.38 19.21
CA GLU A 176 4.59 -0.73 19.01
C GLU A 176 3.76 -1.48 17.96
N PRO A 177 2.42 -1.48 18.11
CA PRO A 177 1.52 -1.95 17.08
C PRO A 177 1.78 -1.20 15.77
N TRP A 178 1.86 -1.95 14.68
CA TRP A 178 2.16 -1.40 13.36
C TRP A 178 1.02 -1.65 12.39
N LYS A 179 0.90 -0.76 11.42
CA LYS A 179 -0.08 -0.85 10.32
C LYS A 179 0.63 -0.98 8.98
N VAL A 180 -0.15 -1.38 7.98
CA VAL A 180 0.23 -1.35 6.56
C VAL A 180 -0.67 -0.37 5.84
N GLY A 181 -0.19 0.12 4.70
CA GLY A 181 -0.93 1.11 3.94
C GLY A 181 -0.33 1.40 2.59
N PHE A 182 -0.67 2.56 2.04
CA PHE A 182 -0.07 3.05 0.82
C PHE A 182 0.28 4.53 0.94
N LEU A 183 1.20 4.95 0.08
CA LEU A 183 1.71 6.30 0.05
C LEU A 183 1.77 6.80 -1.39
N VAL A 184 1.42 8.07 -1.58
CA VAL A 184 1.54 8.81 -2.83
C VAL A 184 2.35 10.07 -2.54
N ALA A 185 3.36 10.35 -3.36
CA ALA A 185 4.19 11.54 -3.21
C ALA A 185 4.55 12.15 -4.56
N GLY A 186 5.02 13.40 -4.51
CA GLY A 186 5.49 14.11 -5.70
C GLY A 186 4.36 14.69 -6.55
N SER A 187 4.62 14.86 -7.85
CA SER A 187 3.76 15.58 -8.79
C SER A 187 3.39 14.73 -10.00
N GLY A 188 2.30 15.09 -10.68
CA GLY A 188 1.79 14.36 -11.83
C GLY A 188 0.55 13.54 -11.49
N VAL A 189 0.48 12.32 -12.02
CA VAL A 189 -0.61 11.37 -11.78
C VAL A 189 -0.05 10.07 -11.23
N SER A 190 -0.60 9.62 -10.11
CA SER A 190 -0.38 8.26 -9.62
C SER A 190 -1.72 7.57 -9.46
N GLY A 191 -1.76 6.26 -9.61
CA GLY A 191 -2.98 5.52 -9.36
C GLY A 191 -2.75 4.09 -8.94
N LEU A 192 -3.75 3.57 -8.25
CA LEU A 192 -3.73 2.23 -7.69
C LEU A 192 -5.11 1.58 -7.75
N THR A 193 -5.12 0.26 -7.78
CA THR A 193 -6.34 -0.55 -7.78
C THR A 193 -6.05 -1.95 -7.24
N GLY A 194 -7.11 -2.66 -6.85
CA GLY A 194 -7.02 -4.04 -6.37
C GLY A 194 -6.16 -4.19 -5.12
N VAL A 195 -6.27 -3.25 -4.17
CA VAL A 195 -5.57 -3.35 -2.89
C VAL A 195 -6.12 -4.53 -2.11
N THR A 196 -5.22 -5.39 -1.63
CA THR A 196 -5.55 -6.54 -0.80
C THR A 196 -4.62 -6.61 0.39
N VAL A 197 -5.15 -6.93 1.57
CA VAL A 197 -4.34 -7.29 2.75
C VAL A 197 -4.74 -8.69 3.20
N VAL A 198 -3.74 -9.53 3.47
CA VAL A 198 -3.91 -10.93 3.90
C VAL A 198 -2.94 -11.20 5.07
N PRO A 199 -3.42 -11.66 6.24
CA PRO A 199 -2.56 -12.15 7.32
C PRO A 199 -1.72 -13.38 6.96
#